data_AF-A0A520CK21-F1
#
_entry.id   AF-A0A520CK21-F1
#
_cell.length_a   1.000
_cell.length_b   1.000
_cell.length_c   1.000
_cell.angle_alpha   90.00
_cell.angle_beta   90.00
_cell.angle_gamma   90.00
#
_symmetry.space_group_name_H-M   'P 1'
#
loop_
_entity.id
_entity.type
_entity.pdbx_description
1 polymer ?
#
loop_
_entity_poly.entity_id
_entity_poly.type
_entity_poly.pdbx_seq_one_letter_code
_entity_poly.pdbx_strand_id
1 'polypeptide(L)' 'DNMPLNFMALKSLYNELNSYSLKERITLMKLNQDRADVIIPACEIYLTLMKWTGIKQIYVPKVGMVDGIINLLIEENAQ' A
#
# COMPACT_ATOMS: atom_id res chain seq x y z
N ASP A 1 -2.94 3.24 15.31
CA ASP A 1 -1.75 3.22 14.43
C ASP A 1 -1.16 1.85 14.10
N ASN A 2 -1.48 0.77 14.84
CA ASN A 2 -1.03 -0.60 14.52
C ASN A 2 -2.20 -1.55 14.19
N MET A 3 -3.33 -1.02 13.73
CA MET A 3 -4.47 -1.85 13.38
C MET A 3 -4.27 -2.42 11.98
N PRO A 4 -4.46 -3.74 11.78
CA PRO A 4 -4.31 -4.35 10.48
C PRO A 4 -5.42 -3.88 9.53
N LEU A 5 -5.05 -3.69 8.26
CA LEU A 5 -5.98 -3.38 7.19
C LEU A 5 -6.76 -4.65 6.81
N ASN A 6 -8.07 -4.62 6.98
CA ASN A 6 -8.93 -5.74 6.60
C ASN A 6 -9.39 -5.63 5.13
N PHE A 7 -9.87 -6.74 4.58
CA PHE A 7 -10.31 -6.83 3.18
C PHE A 7 -11.40 -5.80 2.82
N MET A 8 -12.39 -5.60 3.71
CA MET A 8 -13.48 -4.65 3.44
C MET A 8 -12.99 -3.22 3.39
N ALA A 9 -12.10 -2.83 4.31
CA ALA A 9 -11.50 -1.50 4.32
C ALA A 9 -10.69 -1.23 3.05
N LEU A 10 -9.85 -2.19 2.61
CA LEU A 10 -9.12 -2.07 1.35
C LEU A 10 -10.07 -2.01 0.15
N LYS A 11 -11.17 -2.79 0.16
CA LYS A 11 -12.14 -2.80 -0.94
C LYS A 11 -12.92 -1.48 -1.03
N SER A 12 -13.28 -0.89 0.11
CA SER A 12 -13.90 0.43 0.18
C SER A 12 -12.96 1.51 -0.36
N LEU A 13 -11.69 1.50 0.04
CA LEU A 13 -10.67 2.41 -0.48
C LEU A 13 -10.50 2.27 -1.99
N TYR A 14 -10.45 1.04 -2.51
CA TYR A 14 -10.39 0.80 -3.95
C TYR A 14 -11.59 1.39 -4.69
N ASN A 15 -12.81 1.22 -4.16
CA ASN A 15 -14.01 1.77 -4.78
C ASN A 15 -14.00 3.30 -4.75
N GLU A 16 -13.55 3.90 -3.65
CA GLU A 16 -13.37 5.35 -3.53
C GLU A 16 -12.36 5.88 -4.56
N LEU A 17 -11.19 5.26 -4.68
CA LEU A 17 -10.18 5.61 -5.68
C LEU A 17 -10.72 5.52 -7.11
N ASN A 18 -11.54 4.51 -7.41
CA ASN A 18 -12.15 4.31 -8.72
C ASN A 18 -13.24 5.34 -9.03
N SER A 19 -13.88 5.91 -8.01
CA SER A 19 -14.90 6.95 -8.20
C SER A 19 -14.33 8.29 -8.64
N TYR A 20 -13.03 8.50 -8.46
CA TYR A 20 -12.30 9.71 -8.87
C TYR A 20 -11.56 9.53 -10.19
N SER A 21 -11.59 10.58 -11.02
CA SER A 21 -10.69 10.71 -12.17
C SER A 21 -9.23 10.87 -11.71
N LEU A 22 -8.27 10.66 -12.62
CA LEU A 22 -6.85 10.86 -12.35
C LEU A 22 -6.56 12.25 -11.78
N LYS A 23 -7.18 13.29 -12.35
CA LYS A 23 -7.01 14.68 -11.91
C LYS A 23 -7.53 14.88 -10.49
N GLU A 24 -8.69 14.32 -10.17
CA GLU A 24 -9.28 14.40 -8.83
C GLU A 24 -8.48 13.63 -7.79
N ARG A 25 -7.90 12.47 -8.14
CA ARG A 25 -6.98 11.75 -7.25
C ARG A 25 -5.75 12.60 -6.89
N ILE A 26 -5.24 13.38 -7.84
CA ILE A 26 -4.12 14.29 -7.59
C ILE A 26 -4.56 15.49 -6.74
N THR A 27 -5.67 16.14 -7.09
CA THR A 27 -6.06 17.41 -6.46
C THR A 27 -6.83 17.24 -5.15
N LEU A 28 -7.81 16.34 -5.11
CA LEU A 28 -8.68 16.11 -3.95
C LEU A 28 -8.02 15.16 -2.95
N MET A 29 -7.46 14.03 -3.44
CA MET A 29 -6.80 13.03 -2.58
C MET A 29 -5.31 13.32 -2.34
N LYS A 30 -4.77 14.38 -2.94
CA LYS A 30 -3.36 14.84 -2.78
C LYS A 30 -2.34 13.75 -3.10
N LEU A 31 -2.66 12.84 -4.00
CA LEU A 31 -1.71 11.83 -4.45
C LEU A 31 -0.65 12.48 -5.35
N ASN A 32 0.59 12.03 -5.20
CA ASN A 32 1.63 12.32 -6.19
C ASN A 32 1.17 11.81 -7.57
N GLN A 33 1.52 12.54 -8.64
CA GLN A 33 1.09 12.23 -10.00
C GLN A 33 1.44 10.80 -10.42
N ASP A 34 2.68 10.37 -10.19
CA ASP A 34 3.21 9.04 -10.54
C ASP A 34 2.66 7.93 -9.62
N ARG A 35 1.90 8.30 -8.59
CA ARG A 35 1.16 7.35 -7.75
C ARG A 35 -0.31 7.30 -8.16
N ALA A 36 -0.90 8.43 -8.51
CA ALA A 36 -2.32 8.53 -8.83
C ALA A 36 -2.71 7.72 -10.08
N ASP A 37 -1.78 7.55 -11.01
CA ASP A 37 -1.91 6.76 -12.23
C ASP A 37 -1.90 5.23 -11.96
N VAL A 38 -1.07 4.77 -11.02
CA VAL A 38 -0.85 3.35 -10.71
C VAL A 38 -1.55 2.86 -9.44
N ILE A 39 -2.17 3.74 -8.64
CA ILE A 39 -2.73 3.35 -7.34
C ILE A 39 -3.88 2.35 -7.46
N ILE A 40 -4.71 2.46 -8.50
CA ILE A 40 -5.83 1.54 -8.73
C ILE A 40 -5.33 0.11 -9.00
N PRO A 41 -4.49 -0.15 -10.03
CA PRO A 41 -3.99 -1.50 -10.26
C PRO A 41 -3.16 -2.02 -9.07
N ALA A 42 -2.45 -1.16 -8.33
CA ALA A 42 -1.77 -1.58 -7.11
C ALA A 42 -2.75 -2.13 -6.06
N CYS A 43 -3.89 -1.46 -5.82
CA CYS A 43 -4.93 -1.98 -4.92
C CYS A 43 -5.52 -3.32 -5.40
N GLU A 44 -5.66 -3.53 -6.71
CA GLU A 44 -6.17 -4.80 -7.28
C GLU A 44 -5.26 -5.98 -6.99
N ILE A 45 -3.94 -5.78 -7.00
CA ILE A 45 -2.96 -6.81 -6.65
C ILE A 45 -3.23 -7.31 -5.22
N TYR A 46 -3.35 -6.39 -4.26
CA TYR A 46 -3.60 -6.76 -2.86
C TYR A 46 -4.98 -7.39 -2.66
N LEU A 47 -6.03 -6.85 -3.27
CA LEU A 47 -7.38 -7.43 -3.19
C LEU A 47 -7.43 -8.86 -3.76
N THR A 48 -6.75 -9.09 -4.89
CA THR A 48 -6.66 -10.40 -5.53
C THR A 48 -5.88 -11.38 -4.66
N LEU A 49 -4.72 -10.96 -4.13
CA LEU A 49 -3.91 -11.76 -3.23
C LEU A 49 -4.69 -12.17 -1.97
N MET A 50 -5.39 -11.23 -1.32
CA MET A 50 -6.22 -11.52 -0.15
C MET A 50 -7.34 -12.53 -0.47
N LYS A 51 -7.99 -12.40 -1.63
CA LYS A 51 -9.03 -13.36 -2.06
C LYS A 51 -8.47 -14.75 -2.31
N TRP A 52 -7.35 -14.85 -3.04
CA TRP A 52 -6.77 -16.14 -3.44
C TRP A 52 -6.17 -16.89 -2.25
N THR A 53 -5.58 -16.17 -1.31
CA THR A 53 -4.91 -16.77 -0.14
C THR A 53 -5.82 -16.93 1.07
N GLY A 54 -7.01 -16.32 1.07
CA GLY A 54 -7.89 -16.29 2.23
C GLY A 54 -7.40 -15.38 3.38
N ILE A 55 -6.41 -14.51 3.13
CA ILE A 55 -5.91 -13.56 4.12
C ILE A 55 -7.01 -12.54 4.45
N LYS A 56 -7.34 -12.44 5.74
CA LYS A 56 -8.39 -11.52 6.23
C LYS A 56 -7.87 -10.12 6.53
N GLN A 57 -6.58 -10.01 6.84
CA GLN A 57 -5.95 -8.84 7.43
C GLN A 57 -4.49 -8.71 6.99
N ILE A 58 -4.05 -7.49 6.67
CA ILE A 58 -2.67 -7.16 6.28
C ILE A 58 -2.12 -6.13 7.27
N TYR A 59 -0.92 -6.35 7.78
CA TYR A 59 -0.18 -5.34 8.54
C TYR A 59 0.65 -4.48 7.59
N VAL A 60 0.53 -3.16 7.70
CA VAL A 60 1.33 -2.21 6.91
C VAL A 60 2.52 -1.77 7.76
N PRO A 61 3.74 -2.25 7.48
CA PRO A 61 4.92 -1.83 8.22
C PRO A 61 5.24 -0.36 7.92
N LYS A 62 5.73 0.36 8.93
CA LYS A 62 6.22 1.74 8.77
C LYS A 62 7.68 1.80 8.30
N VAL A 63 8.38 0.67 8.34
CA VAL A 63 9.76 0.51 7.86
C VAL A 63 9.75 -0.04 6.45
N GLY A 64 10.65 0.48 5.61
CA GLY A 64 10.79 0.10 4.22
C GLY A 64 12.02 -0.77 3.95
N MET A 65 12.18 -1.14 2.68
CA MET A 65 13.35 -1.87 2.20
C MET A 65 14.66 -1.13 2.48
N VAL A 66 14.67 0.19 2.35
CA VAL A 66 15.86 1.02 2.60
C VAL A 66 16.33 0.87 4.04
N ASP A 67 15.41 0.93 5.01
CA ASP A 67 15.73 0.70 6.43
C ASP A 67 16.31 -0.70 6.64
N GLY A 68 15.74 -1.71 5.97
CA GLY A 68 16.25 -3.08 5.98
C GLY A 68 17.66 -3.22 5.45
N ILE A 69 17.98 -2.56 4.33
CA ILE A 69 19.32 -2.57 3.73
C ILE A 69 20.33 -1.86 4.64
N ILE A 70 19.97 -0.70 5.19
CA ILE A 70 20.85 0.03 6.11
C ILE A 70 21.16 -0.82 7.35
N ASN A 71 20.14 -1.43 7.95
CA ASN A 71 20.33 -2.31 9.11
C ASN A 71 21.23 -3.50 8.77
N LEU A 72 21.01 -4.13 7.61
CA LEU A 72 21.86 -5.24 7.14
C LEU A 72 23.32 -4.81 7.01
N LEU A 73 23.59 -3.66 6.39
CA LEU A 73 24.96 -3.14 6.24
C LEU A 73 25.60 -2.80 7.59
N ILE A 74 24.82 -2.28 8.55
CA ILE A 74 25.31 -2.03 9.91
C ILE A 74 25.71 -3.34 10.59
N GLU A 75 24.87 -4.37 10.51
CA GLU A 75 25.14 -5.70 11.10
C GLU A 75 26.39 -6.35 10.49
N GLU A 76 26.58 -6.24 9.17
CA GLU A 76 27.75 -6.79 8.47
C GLU A 76 29.07 -6.08 8.81
N ASN A 77 29.03 -4.77 9.07
CA ASN A 77 30.24 -3.96 9.34
C ASN A 77 30.52 -3.71 10.82
N ALA A 78 29.65 -4.18 11.72
CA ALA A 78 29.84 -4.10 13.17
C ALA A 78 30.77 -5.21 13.73
N GLN A 79 31.45 -5.96 12.86
CA GLN A 79 32.49 -6.94 13.21
C GLN A 79 33.89 -6.32 13.25
#